data_AF-A0A6G7PUC6-F1
#
_entry.id   AF-A0A6G7PUC6-F1
#
_cell.length_a   1.000
_cell.length_b   1.000
_cell.length_c   1.000
_cell.angle_alpha   90.00
_cell.angle_beta   90.00
_cell.angle_gamma   90.00
#
_symmetry.space_group_name_H-M   'P 1'
#
loop_
_entity.id
_entity.type
_entity.pdbx_description
1 polymer ?
#
loop_
_entity_poly.entity_id
_entity_poly.type
_entity_poly.pdbx_seq_one_letter_code
_entity_poly.pdbx_strand_id
1 'polypeptide(L)'
;MAVFLLASIFLWACDRGPGENREVEALIKKRCTICHTTERIYKARQGRAWWEQTIDRMIRHGAELTSDERKEIIDFLSQRK
;
A
#
# COMPACT_ATOMS: atom_id res chain seq x y z
N MET A 1 -4.16 -30.00 -35.60
CA MET A 1 -3.06 -29.23 -36.23
C MET A 1 -3.03 -27.87 -35.56
N ALA A 2 -1.84 -27.36 -35.30
CA ALA A 2 -1.50 -26.53 -34.15
C ALA A 2 -2.10 -25.12 -34.13
N VAL A 3 -2.73 -24.76 -33.01
CA VAL A 3 -2.87 -23.37 -32.56
C VAL A 3 -2.21 -23.32 -31.19
N PHE A 4 -0.90 -23.06 -31.19
CA PHE A 4 -0.09 -22.94 -29.98
C PHE A 4 -0.50 -21.69 -29.20
N LEU A 5 -1.22 -21.95 -28.11
CA LEU A 5 -1.65 -21.07 -27.02
C LEU A 5 -0.46 -20.47 -26.25
N LEU A 6 0.30 -19.50 -26.78
CA LEU A 6 1.49 -19.01 -26.06
C LEU A 6 1.80 -17.50 -26.10
N ALA A 7 0.87 -16.61 -26.46
CA ALA A 7 1.21 -15.17 -26.43
C ALA A 7 0.02 -14.25 -26.11
N SER A 8 -0.45 -14.25 -24.86
CA SER A 8 -1.26 -13.14 -24.32
C SER A 8 -1.01 -12.83 -22.84
N ILE A 9 0.06 -13.37 -22.25
CA ILE A 9 0.50 -12.99 -20.88
C ILE A 9 1.30 -11.65 -20.91
N PHE A 10 1.41 -11.01 -22.07
CA PHE A 10 1.98 -9.66 -22.20
C PHE A 10 0.89 -8.60 -21.92
N LEU A 11 1.01 -7.88 -20.79
CA LEU A 11 0.14 -6.79 -20.27
C LEU A 11 -1.05 -7.19 -19.36
N TRP A 12 -0.84 -7.97 -18.29
CA TRP A 12 -1.86 -8.10 -17.22
C TRP A 12 -1.25 -8.10 -15.82
N ALA A 13 -0.62 -7.00 -15.44
CA ALA A 13 -0.24 -6.76 -14.05
C ALA A 13 -0.18 -5.25 -13.78
N CYS A 14 -1.35 -4.61 -13.64
CA CYS A 14 -1.42 -3.29 -13.01
C CYS A 14 -2.81 -2.96 -12.44
N ASP A 15 -3.58 -3.97 -12.02
CA ASP A 15 -4.79 -3.71 -11.24
C ASP A 15 -4.72 -4.51 -9.94
N ARG A 16 -4.50 -3.80 -8.82
CA ARG A 16 -4.58 -4.42 -7.50
C ARG A 16 -6.01 -4.88 -7.28
N GLY A 17 -6.19 -6.17 -7.06
CA GLY A 17 -7.52 -6.71 -6.77
C GLY A 17 -8.09 -6.13 -5.46
N PRO A 18 -9.42 -6.12 -5.28
CA PRO A 18 -10.06 -5.71 -4.03
C PRO A 18 -9.62 -6.56 -2.82
N GLY A 19 -9.06 -7.76 -3.02
CA GLY A 19 -8.46 -8.57 -1.97
C GLY A 19 -7.17 -7.98 -1.41
N GLU A 20 -6.25 -7.55 -2.28
CA GLU A 20 -4.97 -6.95 -1.91
C GLU A 20 -5.18 -5.65 -1.11
N ASN A 21 -6.13 -4.80 -1.53
CA ASN A 21 -6.44 -3.57 -0.80
C ASN A 21 -6.90 -3.83 0.64
N ARG A 22 -7.66 -4.90 0.90
CA ARG A 22 -8.10 -5.26 2.26
C ARG A 22 -6.94 -5.76 3.12
N GLU A 23 -5.97 -6.45 2.52
CA GLU A 23 -4.75 -6.90 3.20
C GLU A 23 -3.89 -5.70 3.62
N VAL A 24 -3.74 -4.70 2.74
CA VAL A 24 -3.03 -3.45 3.09
C VAL A 24 -3.78 -2.67 4.16
N GLU A 25 -5.11 -2.60 4.13
CA GLU A 25 -5.91 -1.99 5.20
C GLU A 25 -5.73 -2.71 6.54
N ALA A 26 -5.68 -4.05 6.53
CA ALA A 26 -5.41 -4.84 7.72
C ALA A 26 -3.99 -4.61 8.25
N LEU A 27 -3.01 -4.47 7.35
CA LEU A 27 -1.63 -4.11 7.69
C LEU A 27 -1.56 -2.74 8.35
N ILE A 28 -2.23 -1.72 7.79
CA ILE A 28 -2.32 -0.38 8.38
C ILE A 28 -2.95 -0.46 9.77
N LYS A 29 -4.04 -1.22 9.92
CA LYS A 29 -4.68 -1.41 11.22
C LYS A 29 -3.73 -2.05 12.22
N LYS A 30 -2.95 -3.06 11.83
CA LYS A 30 -1.99 -3.75 12.71
C LYS A 30 -0.81 -2.86 13.12
N ARG A 31 -0.24 -2.10 12.18
CA ARG A 31 1.01 -1.36 12.38
C ARG A 31 0.79 0.07 12.88
N CYS A 32 -0.20 0.76 12.35
CA CYS A 32 -0.37 2.20 12.57
C CYS A 32 -1.33 2.55 13.71
N THR A 33 -1.95 1.56 14.37
CA THR A 33 -2.84 1.79 15.52
C THR A 33 -2.16 1.64 16.89
N ILE A 34 -0.89 1.28 16.91
CA ILE A 34 -0.12 1.05 18.15
C ILE A 34 -0.05 2.33 18.99
N CYS A 35 0.10 3.50 18.36
CA CYS A 35 0.28 4.77 19.04
C CYS A 35 -0.94 5.71 18.97
N HIS A 36 -1.81 5.57 17.97
CA HIS A 36 -2.94 6.46 17.72
C HIS A 36 -3.94 5.88 16.71
N THR A 37 -5.13 6.46 16.58
CA THR A 37 -6.13 6.00 15.59
C THR A 37 -5.68 6.26 14.13
N THR A 38 -6.31 5.54 13.20
CA THR A 38 -6.11 5.70 11.74
C THR A 38 -6.86 6.88 11.14
N GLU A 39 -7.57 7.66 11.95
CA GLU A 39 -8.43 8.75 11.48
C GLU A 39 -7.65 9.77 10.62
N ARG A 40 -6.47 10.17 11.08
CA ARG A 40 -5.57 11.07 10.33
C ARG A 40 -5.08 10.48 9.01
N ILE A 41 -4.99 9.15 8.91
CA ILE A 41 -4.51 8.44 7.72
C ILE A 41 -5.59 8.53 6.64
N TYR A 42 -6.83 8.19 7.01
CA TYR A 42 -7.92 8.12 6.04
C TYR A 42 -8.56 9.47 5.69
N LYS A 43 -8.33 10.51 6.50
CA LYS A 43 -8.72 11.89 6.15
C LYS A 43 -7.75 12.58 5.19
N ALA A 44 -6.51 12.10 5.09
CA ALA A 44 -5.50 12.73 4.25
C ALA A 44 -5.66 12.29 2.78
N ARG A 45 -5.72 13.27 1.87
CA ARG A 45 -5.67 13.07 0.41
C ARG A 45 -4.36 13.66 -0.10
N GLN A 46 -3.30 12.86 -0.07
CA GLN A 46 -1.93 13.31 -0.30
C GLN A 46 -1.20 12.41 -1.30
N GLY A 47 -0.20 12.97 -1.99
CA GLY A 47 0.63 12.25 -2.94
C GLY A 47 1.71 11.39 -2.30
N ARG A 48 2.37 10.56 -3.12
CA ARG A 48 3.42 9.61 -2.70
C ARG A 48 4.51 10.24 -1.83
N ALA A 49 5.12 11.34 -2.29
CA ALA A 49 6.24 11.98 -1.59
C ALA A 49 5.88 12.45 -0.18
N TRP A 50 4.62 12.86 0.03
CA TRP A 50 4.12 13.25 1.34
C TRP A 50 3.93 12.03 2.25
N TRP A 51 3.42 10.92 1.70
CA TRP A 51 3.26 9.66 2.43
C TRP A 51 4.59 9.02 2.82
N GLU A 52 5.59 9.07 1.95
CA GLU A 52 6.97 8.64 2.25
C GLU A 52 7.51 9.37 3.47
N GLN A 53 7.51 10.70 3.45
CA GLN A 53 7.97 11.53 4.57
C GLN A 53 7.18 11.26 5.85
N THR A 54 5.88 11.08 5.72
CA THR A 54 4.98 10.84 6.86
C THR A 54 5.27 9.50 7.52
N ILE A 55 5.38 8.43 6.74
CA ILE A 55 5.67 7.09 7.25
C ILE A 55 7.09 7.02 7.81
N ASP A 56 8.07 7.64 7.15
CA ASP A 56 9.44 7.73 7.69
C ASP A 56 9.48 8.46 9.04
N ARG A 57 8.65 9.51 9.20
CA ARG A 57 8.48 10.17 10.50
C ARG A 57 7.89 9.22 11.53
N MET A 58 6.90 8.39 11.18
CA MET A 58 6.31 7.43 12.12
C MET A 58 7.31 6.33 12.50
N ILE A 59 8.14 5.88 11.55
CA ILE A 59 9.23 4.92 11.83
C ILE A 59 10.24 5.53 12.81
N ARG A 60 10.63 6.80 12.64
CA ARG A 60 11.48 7.52 13.62
C ARG A 60 10.83 7.65 15.01
N HIS A 61 9.50 7.59 15.09
CA HIS A 61 8.77 7.58 16.36
C HIS A 61 8.55 6.16 16.94
N GLY A 62 9.08 5.13 16.28
CA GLY A 62 9.03 3.74 16.77
C GLY A 62 8.03 2.85 16.06
N ALA A 63 7.44 3.27 14.93
CA ALA A 63 6.65 2.36 14.11
C ALA A 63 7.56 1.32 13.45
N GLU A 64 7.30 0.05 13.71
CA GLU A 64 8.05 -1.07 13.12
C GLU A 64 7.39 -1.53 11.82
N LEU A 65 8.06 -1.24 10.70
CA LEU A 65 7.66 -1.65 9.35
C LEU A 65 8.86 -2.24 8.62
N THR A 66 8.63 -3.33 7.90
CA THR A 66 9.59 -3.81 6.89
C THR A 66 9.60 -2.88 5.68
N SER A 67 10.64 -2.97 4.84
CA SER A 67 10.73 -2.19 3.61
C SER A 67 9.58 -2.45 2.64
N ASP A 68 9.09 -3.69 2.58
CA ASP A 68 7.98 -4.08 1.71
C ASP A 68 6.64 -3.57 2.26
N GLU A 69 6.36 -3.79 3.55
CA GLU A 69 5.16 -3.24 4.21
C GLU A 69 5.09 -1.71 4.05
N ARG A 70 6.23 -1.02 4.23
CA ARG A 70 6.33 0.43 4.01
C ARG A 70 5.91 0.79 2.59
N LYS A 71 6.44 0.08 1.59
CA LYS A 71 6.14 0.34 0.17
C LYS A 71 4.67 0.11 -0.14
N GLU A 72 4.10 -1.02 0.29
CA GLU A 72 2.69 -1.37 0.06
C GLU A 72 1.75 -0.31 0.63
N ILE A 73 1.99 0.14 1.87
CA ILE A 73 1.17 1.18 2.50
C ILE A 73 1.26 2.50 1.72
N ILE A 74 2.46 2.92 1.29
CA ILE A 74 2.65 4.16 0.51
C ILE A 74 1.93 4.06 -0.83
N ASP A 75 2.10 2.95 -1.53
CA ASP A 75 1.52 2.74 -2.85
C ASP A 75 -0.01 2.68 -2.77
N PHE A 76 -0.57 2.13 -1.68
CA PHE A 76 -2.00 2.14 -1.41
C PHE A 76 -2.53 3.53 -1.09
N LEU A 77 -1.93 4.21 -0.10
CA LEU A 77 -2.42 5.52 0.37
C LEU A 77 -2.28 6.63 -0.67
N SER A 78 -1.25 6.58 -1.52
CA SER A 78 -1.04 7.57 -2.59
C SER A 78 -2.02 7.44 -3.77
N GLN A 79 -2.67 6.29 -3.91
CA GLN A 79 -3.68 6.04 -4.95
C GLN A 79 -5.10 6.32 -4.48
N ARG A 80 -5.31 6.42 -3.16
CA ARG A 80 -6.59 6.81 -2.56
C ARG A 80 -6.82 8.29 -2.79
N LYS A 81 -7.49 8.59 -3.90
CA LYS A 81 -7.85 9.96 -4.25
C LYS A 81 -8.97 10.49 -3.43
#